data_AF-A0A961IZ23-F1
#
_entry.id   AF-A0A961IZ23-F1
#
_cell.length_a   1.000
_cell.length_b   1.000
_cell.length_c   1.000
_cell.angle_alpha   90.00
_cell.angle_beta   90.00
_cell.angle_gamma   90.00
#
_symmetry.space_group_name_H-M   'P 1'
#
loop_
_entity.id
_entity.type
_entity.pdbx_description
1 polymer ?
#
loop_
_entity_poly.entity_id
_entity_poly.type
_entity_poly.pdbx_seq_one_letter_code
_entity_poly.pdbx_strand_id
1 'polypeptide(L)'
;MRALALFALPLMSILIGPVIVFASAPVEAHGAVLVISRWGDRTEQVVAAAGGQVYGPVRAPLGVLAFSDDPAFADNLRAAGAWAVLAGDRIATICGADT
;
A
#
# COMPACT_ATOMS: atom_id res chain seq x y z
N MET A 1 -34.39 8.84 -5.88
CA MET A 1 -33.44 8.06 -5.03
C MET A 1 -33.08 6.71 -5.64
N ARG A 2 -34.04 5.83 -6.02
CA ARG A 2 -33.74 4.52 -6.65
C ARG A 2 -32.96 4.61 -7.97
N ALA A 3 -33.32 5.53 -8.86
CA ALA A 3 -32.61 5.74 -10.14
C ALA A 3 -31.16 6.23 -9.95
N LEU A 4 -30.91 7.06 -8.93
CA LEU A 4 -29.56 7.53 -8.59
C LEU A 4 -28.66 6.37 -8.13
N ALA A 5 -29.22 5.45 -7.32
CA ALA A 5 -28.50 4.26 -6.87
C ALA A 5 -28.19 3.29 -8.03
N LEU A 6 -29.08 3.18 -9.02
CA LEU A 6 -28.89 2.31 -10.20
C LEU A 6 -27.73 2.78 -11.10
N PHE A 7 -27.48 4.08 -11.19
CA PHE A 7 -26.34 4.62 -11.94
C PHE A 7 -25.07 4.77 -11.07
N ALA A 8 -25.21 5.03 -9.77
CA ALA A 8 -24.07 5.18 -8.88
C ALA A 8 -23.28 3.87 -8.69
N LEU A 9 -23.96 2.72 -8.62
CA LEU A 9 -23.31 1.43 -8.40
C LEU A 9 -22.35 1.00 -9.55
N PRO A 10 -22.75 1.02 -10.84
CA PRO A 10 -21.82 0.67 -11.93
C PRO A 10 -20.71 1.72 -12.07
N LEU A 11 -21.00 3.00 -11.86
CA LEU A 11 -19.99 4.05 -11.89
C LEU A 11 -18.93 3.86 -10.80
N MET A 12 -19.35 3.53 -9.58
CA MET A 12 -18.43 3.24 -8.47
C MET A 12 -17.58 2.00 -8.76
N SER A 13 -18.16 0.98 -9.39
CA SER A 13 -17.44 -0.24 -9.78
C SER A 13 -16.33 0.05 -10.80
N ILE A 14 -16.62 0.91 -11.79
CA ILE A 14 -15.63 1.35 -12.79
C ILE A 14 -14.49 2.13 -12.14
N LEU A 15 -14.79 2.98 -11.15
CA LEU A 15 -13.77 3.79 -10.47
C LEU A 15 -12.90 2.97 -9.51
N ILE A 16 -13.47 1.96 -8.85
CA ILE A 16 -12.75 1.11 -7.88
C ILE A 16 -11.88 0.06 -8.58
N GLY A 17 -12.25 -0.39 -9.78
CA GLY A 17 -11.52 -1.43 -10.53
C GLY A 17 -10.00 -1.21 -10.62
N PRO A 18 -9.52 -0.05 -11.13
CA PRO A 18 -8.10 0.25 -11.21
C PRO A 18 -7.38 0.21 -9.85
N VAL A 19 -8.05 0.69 -8.79
CA VAL A 19 -7.50 0.71 -7.43
C VAL A 19 -7.30 -0.72 -6.92
N ILE A 20 -8.25 -1.63 -7.15
CA ILE A 20 -8.13 -3.03 -6.76
C ILE A 20 -6.99 -3.71 -7.53
N VAL A 21 -6.92 -3.51 -8.84
CA VAL A 21 -5.86 -4.11 -9.68
C VAL A 21 -4.48 -3.67 -9.19
N PHE A 22 -4.32 -2.39 -8.85
CA PHE A 22 -3.06 -1.87 -8.35
C PHE A 22 -2.71 -2.39 -6.95
N ALA A 23 -3.70 -2.46 -6.05
CA ALA A 23 -3.49 -2.92 -4.66
C ALA A 23 -3.30 -4.44 -4.52
N SER A 24 -3.78 -5.23 -5.50
CA SER A 24 -3.67 -6.70 -5.50
C SER A 24 -2.44 -7.23 -6.25
N ALA A 25 -1.65 -6.34 -6.85
CA ALA A 25 -0.42 -6.73 -7.52
C ALA A 25 0.54 -7.43 -6.54
N PRO A 26 1.23 -8.49 -6.97
CA PRO A 26 2.21 -9.16 -6.13
C PRO A 26 3.34 -8.20 -5.78
N VAL A 27 3.75 -8.24 -4.52
CA VAL A 27 4.91 -7.50 -4.01
C VAL A 27 6.10 -8.43 -4.15
N GLU A 28 7.13 -8.01 -4.89
CA GLU A 28 8.35 -8.80 -5.00
C GLU A 28 9.09 -8.86 -3.66
N ALA A 29 9.70 -10.01 -3.38
CA ALA A 29 10.38 -10.28 -2.11
C ALA A 29 11.60 -9.37 -1.86
N HIS A 30 12.14 -8.74 -2.91
CA HIS A 30 13.35 -7.95 -2.84
C HIS A 30 13.07 -6.55 -3.41
N GLY A 31 12.65 -5.62 -2.54
CA GLY A 31 12.37 -4.26 -2.95
C GLY A 31 11.76 -3.43 -1.83
N ALA A 32 11.85 -2.09 -1.98
CA ALA A 32 11.10 -1.20 -1.10
C ALA A 32 9.60 -1.38 -1.34
N VAL A 33 8.82 -1.32 -0.26
CA VAL A 33 7.36 -1.43 -0.28
C VAL A 33 6.74 -0.19 0.35
N LEU A 34 5.63 0.26 -0.20
CA LEU A 34 4.82 1.30 0.42
C LEU A 34 3.85 0.64 1.40
N VAL A 35 3.98 1.00 2.67
CA VAL A 35 3.12 0.52 3.75
C VAL A 35 2.12 1.62 4.09
N ILE A 36 0.83 1.28 4.06
CA ILE A 36 -0.26 2.17 4.44
C ILE A 36 -0.90 1.60 5.69
N SER A 37 -1.00 2.41 6.75
CA SER A 37 -1.74 2.05 7.97
C SER A 37 -3.09 2.76 8.00
N ARG A 38 -3.94 2.35 8.93
CA ARG A 38 -5.20 3.05 9.19
C ARG A 38 -4.92 4.45 9.74
N TRP A 39 -5.84 5.37 9.51
CA TRP A 39 -5.77 6.73 10.06
C TRP A 39 -5.56 6.71 11.58
N GLY A 40 -4.50 7.39 12.03
CA GLY A 40 -4.14 7.51 13.45
C GLY A 40 -3.24 6.38 13.99
N ASP A 41 -3.08 5.29 13.25
CA ASP A 41 -2.12 4.24 13.60
C ASP A 41 -0.71 4.66 13.16
N ARG A 42 0.32 4.36 13.96
CA ARG A 42 1.72 4.68 13.62
C ARG A 42 2.29 3.63 12.66
N THR A 43 2.33 3.95 11.36
CA THR A 43 2.83 3.04 10.33
C THR A 43 4.23 2.49 10.63
N GLU A 44 5.08 3.25 11.30
CA GLU A 44 6.43 2.82 11.67
C GLU A 44 6.43 1.68 12.70
N GLN A 45 5.41 1.61 13.56
CA GLN A 45 5.26 0.51 14.50
C GLN A 45 4.88 -0.79 13.78
N VAL A 46 4.05 -0.69 12.74
CA VAL A 46 3.72 -1.83 11.87
C VAL A 46 4.98 -2.34 11.16
N VAL A 47 5.78 -1.43 10.61
CA VAL A 47 7.05 -1.76 9.94
C VAL A 47 8.02 -2.43 10.91
N ALA A 48 8.18 -1.87 12.11
CA ALA A 48 9.07 -2.42 13.14
C ALA A 48 8.61 -3.80 13.64
N ALA A 49 7.29 -4.00 13.83
CA ALA A 49 6.72 -5.28 14.23
C ALA A 49 6.88 -6.35 13.15
N ALA A 50 6.88 -5.97 11.88
CA ALA A 50 7.17 -6.84 10.75
C ALA A 50 8.68 -7.09 10.51
N GLY A 51 9.56 -6.55 11.37
CA GLY A 51 11.01 -6.74 11.28
C GLY A 51 11.69 -5.92 10.18
N GLY A 52 11.02 -4.89 9.66
CA GLY A 52 11.54 -4.04 8.58
C GLY A 52 12.13 -2.72 9.07
N GLN A 53 12.60 -1.93 8.12
CA GLN A 53 13.14 -0.58 8.33
C GLN A 53 12.43 0.42 7.42
N VAL A 54 12.18 1.62 7.94
CA VAL A 54 11.58 2.72 7.19
C VAL A 54 12.62 3.37 6.29
N TYR A 55 12.25 3.62 5.04
CA TYR A 55 13.06 4.29 4.03
C TYR A 55 12.80 5.80 4.02
N GLY A 56 13.86 6.59 4.21
CA GLY A 56 13.85 8.04 4.04
C GLY A 56 13.37 8.87 5.25
N PRO A 57 13.71 10.17 5.29
CA PRO A 57 13.38 11.07 6.40
C PRO A 57 11.96 11.66 6.31
N VAL A 58 11.39 11.73 5.10
CA VAL A 58 10.09 12.35 4.82
C VAL A 58 8.99 11.31 4.97
N ARG A 59 7.95 11.64 5.75
CA ARG A 59 6.83 10.74 6.05
C ARG A 59 5.55 11.28 5.45
N ALA A 60 4.78 10.39 4.81
CA ALA A 60 3.42 10.73 4.41
C ALA A 60 2.48 10.51 5.60
N PRO A 61 1.39 11.29 5.74
CA PRO A 61 0.44 11.13 6.85
C PRO A 61 -0.23 9.75 6.94
N LEU A 62 -0.26 9.00 5.84
CA LEU A 62 -0.97 7.73 5.71
C LEU A 62 -0.05 6.53 5.49
N GLY A 63 1.24 6.75 5.26
CA GLY A 63 2.12 5.66 4.90
C GLY A 63 3.59 6.03 4.84
N VAL A 64 4.42 4.99 4.79
CA VAL A 64 5.87 5.09 4.72
C VAL A 64 6.40 4.07 3.72
N LEU A 65 7.52 4.39 3.09
CA LEU A 65 8.30 3.38 2.38
C LEU A 65 9.09 2.57 3.41
N ALA A 66 9.18 1.26 3.21
CA ALA A 66 9.91 0.36 4.08
C ALA A 66 10.60 -0.74 3.28
N PHE A 67 11.60 -1.39 3.87
CA PHE A 67 12.26 -2.55 3.30
C PHE A 67 12.63 -3.56 4.38
N SER A 68 12.86 -4.80 3.97
CA SER A 68 13.45 -5.87 4.77
C SER A 68 14.12 -6.87 3.83
N ASP A 69 15.11 -7.61 4.34
CA ASP A 69 15.71 -8.75 3.61
C ASP A 69 14.87 -10.04 3.76
N ASP A 70 13.81 -10.02 4.58
CA ASP A 70 12.91 -11.15 4.75
C ASP A 70 11.98 -11.30 3.54
N PRO A 71 12.01 -12.43 2.80
CA PRO A 71 11.12 -12.65 1.67
C PRO A 71 9.63 -12.71 2.07
N ALA A 72 9.32 -12.96 3.33
CA ALA A 72 7.96 -12.94 3.88
C ALA A 72 7.52 -11.54 4.37
N PHE A 73 8.32 -10.50 4.14
CA PHE A 73 8.09 -9.17 4.71
C PHE A 73 6.71 -8.59 4.39
N ALA A 74 6.23 -8.72 3.16
CA ALA A 74 4.91 -8.24 2.76
C ALA A 74 3.78 -8.91 3.55
N ASP A 75 3.91 -10.21 3.84
CA ASP A 75 2.94 -10.96 4.63
C ASP A 75 3.04 -10.60 6.11
N ASN A 76 4.25 -10.43 6.63
CA ASN A 76 4.49 -9.97 8.00
C ASN A 76 3.90 -8.57 8.24
N LEU A 77 4.00 -7.65 7.26
CA LEU A 77 3.37 -6.33 7.32
C LEU A 77 1.84 -6.43 7.41
N ARG A 78 1.22 -7.28 6.60
CA ARG A 78 -0.24 -7.52 6.65
C ARG A 78 -0.65 -8.12 8.00
N ALA A 79 0.11 -9.09 8.51
CA ALA A 79 -0.11 -9.70 9.83
C ALA A 79 0.09 -8.71 10.98
N ALA A 80 1.01 -7.75 10.83
CA ALA A 80 1.27 -6.68 11.78
C ALA A 80 0.23 -5.53 11.73
N GLY A 81 -0.75 -5.59 10.82
CA GLY A 81 -1.85 -4.63 10.74
C GLY A 81 -1.69 -3.56 9.66
N ALA A 82 -0.83 -3.75 8.67
CA ALA A 82 -0.84 -2.91 7.48
C ALA A 82 -2.20 -3.01 6.77
N TRP A 83 -2.79 -1.86 6.46
CA TRP A 83 -4.06 -1.82 5.73
C TRP A 83 -3.85 -2.10 4.24
N ALA A 84 -2.74 -1.61 3.68
CA ALA A 84 -2.28 -1.97 2.34
C ALA A 84 -0.75 -2.04 2.29
N VAL A 85 -0.25 -2.92 1.43
CA VAL A 85 1.18 -3.08 1.13
C VAL A 85 1.31 -3.08 -0.39
N LEU A 86 2.01 -2.09 -0.95
CA LEU A 86 2.17 -1.92 -2.39
C LEU A 86 3.64 -2.00 -2.78
N ALA A 87 3.93 -2.54 -3.96
CA ALA A 87 5.29 -2.63 -4.49
C ALA A 87 5.83 -1.21 -4.82
N GLY A 88 7.03 -0.89 -4.32
CA GLY A 88 7.59 0.45 -4.42
C GLY A 88 7.95 0.87 -5.85
N ASP A 89 8.37 -0.08 -6.69
CA ASP A 89 8.61 0.10 -8.12
C ASP A 89 7.34 0.57 -8.85
N ARG A 90 6.18 -0.02 -8.52
CA ARG A 90 4.89 0.39 -9.10
C ARG A 90 4.50 1.79 -8.66
N ILE A 91 4.71 2.12 -7.39
CA ILE A 91 4.49 3.49 -6.91
C ILE A 91 5.44 4.47 -7.60
N ALA A 92 6.69 4.08 -7.86
CA ALA A 92 7.63 4.92 -8.59
C ALA A 92 7.13 5.29 -10.00
N THR A 93 6.48 4.36 -10.71
CA THR A 93 5.93 4.64 -12.06
C THR A 93 4.85 5.73 -12.08
N ILE A 94 4.01 5.82 -11.04
CA ILE A 94 2.99 6.88 -10.95
C ILE A 94 3.57 8.21 -10.45
N CYS A 95 4.78 8.16 -9.87
CA CYS A 95 5.54 9.34 -9.47
C CYS A 95 6.47 9.85 -10.57
N GLY A 96 6.62 9.12 -11.68
CA GLY A 96 7.63 9.41 -12.72
C GLY A 96 9.06 9.26 -12.22
N ALA A 97 9.28 8.39 -11.24
CA ALA A 97 10.56 8.13 -10.58
C ALA A 97 11.18 6.78 -11.01
N ASP A 98 10.66 6.18 -12.07
CA ASP A 98 11.18 5.02 -12.78
C ASP A 98 12.53 5.33 -13.43
N THR A 99 13.62 5.02 -12.71
CA THR A 99 15.01 5.02 -13.22
C THR A 99 15.56 3.61 -13.29
#